data_AF-Q0EWL0-F1
#
_entry.id   AF-Q0EWL0-F1
#
_cell.length_a   1.000
_cell.length_b   1.000
_cell.length_c   1.000
_cell.angle_alpha   90.00
_cell.angle_beta   90.00
_cell.angle_gamma   90.00
#
_symmetry.space_group_name_H-M   'P 1'
#
loop_
_entity.id
_entity.type
_entity.pdbx_description
1 polymer ?
#
loop_
_entity_poly.entity_id
_entity_poly.type
_entity_poly.pdbx_seq_one_letter_code
_entity_poly.pdbx_strand_id
1 'polypeptide(L)'
;MITLTVLLLALLGLNMNMAFSSSLIQPDWALALLLASLLAKRHNWFWVLPAILLHDVTFYWSLATVFMVVAMIPLAMIYLDQHLGAGLPQRLVLLVLALLAMMADGWTLQACLLTLCLCIPVWHLLTRQYAQQAA
;
A
#
# COMPACT_ATOMS: atom_id res chain seq x y z
N MET A 1 3.33 -5.30 -17.51
CA MET A 1 2.75 -3.96 -17.71
C MET A 1 2.14 -3.39 -16.43
N ILE A 2 1.22 -4.09 -15.76
CA ILE A 2 0.58 -3.62 -14.51
C ILE A 2 1.60 -3.13 -13.46
N THR A 3 2.63 -3.92 -13.17
CA THR A 3 3.70 -3.54 -12.22
C THR A 3 4.34 -2.19 -12.54
N LEU A 4 4.76 -1.99 -13.78
CA LEU A 4 5.39 -0.74 -14.21
C LEU A 4 4.43 0.44 -14.07
N THR A 5 3.16 0.25 -14.47
CA THR A 5 2.13 1.29 -14.35
C THR A 5 1.90 1.67 -12.89
N VAL A 6 1.76 0.69 -11.99
CA VAL A 6 1.57 0.96 -10.56
C VAL A 6 2.80 1.66 -9.98
N LEU A 7 4.01 1.23 -10.35
CA LEU A 7 5.24 1.85 -9.88
C LEU A 7 5.36 3.31 -10.34
N LEU A 8 5.10 3.60 -11.61
CA LEU A 8 5.14 4.96 -12.14
C LEU A 8 4.07 5.86 -11.50
N LEU A 9 2.86 5.33 -11.28
CA LEU A 9 1.80 6.07 -10.58
C LEU A 9 2.13 6.28 -9.10
N ALA A 10 2.78 5.31 -8.44
CA ALA A 10 3.23 5.46 -7.05
C ALA A 10 4.32 6.52 -6.93
N LEU A 11 5.29 6.55 -7.86
CA LEU A 11 6.31 7.60 -7.94
C LEU A 11 5.69 8.98 -8.20
N LEU A 12 4.71 9.06 -9.12
CA LEU A 12 3.97 10.30 -9.34
C LEU A 12 3.22 10.73 -8.06
N GLY A 13 2.57 9.79 -7.38
CA GLY A 13 1.89 10.01 -6.12
C GLY A 13 2.84 10.55 -5.05
N LEU A 14 4.02 9.97 -4.91
CA LEU A 14 5.06 10.44 -4.00
C LEU A 14 5.46 11.89 -4.29
N ASN A 15 5.65 12.24 -5.56
CA ASN A 15 5.93 13.62 -5.97
C ASN A 15 4.79 14.58 -5.63
N MET A 16 3.53 14.18 -5.85
CA MET A 16 2.35 14.98 -5.47
C MET A 16 2.28 15.18 -3.95
N ASN A 17 2.52 14.11 -3.18
CA ASN A 17 2.54 14.15 -1.73
C ASN A 17 3.58 15.16 -1.20
N MET A 18 4.78 15.18 -1.78
CA MET A 18 5.80 16.17 -1.42
C MET A 18 5.41 17.59 -1.87
N ALA A 19 5.03 17.76 -3.14
CA ALA A 19 4.76 19.07 -3.74
C ALA A 19 3.61 19.83 -3.07
N PHE A 20 2.58 19.12 -2.57
CA PHE A 20 1.39 19.72 -1.97
C PHE A 20 1.25 19.45 -0.46
N SER A 21 2.29 18.92 0.18
CA SER A 21 2.32 18.57 1.61
C SER A 21 1.83 19.68 2.55
N SER A 22 2.16 20.94 2.26
CA SER A 22 1.77 22.11 3.08
C SER A 22 0.47 22.77 2.64
N SER A 23 -0.09 22.40 1.49
CA SER A 23 -1.16 23.16 0.83
C SER A 23 -2.49 22.43 0.80
N LEU A 24 -2.48 21.10 0.78
CA LEU A 24 -3.69 20.28 0.63
C LEU A 24 -3.63 19.06 1.56
N ILE A 25 -4.76 18.74 2.18
CA ILE A 25 -4.95 17.41 2.79
C ILE A 25 -5.16 16.43 1.64
N GLN A 26 -4.26 15.46 1.53
CA GLN A 26 -4.24 14.48 0.45
C GLN A 26 -4.03 13.07 1.03
N PRO A 27 -4.50 12.02 0.34
CA PRO A 27 -4.10 10.67 0.68
C PRO A 27 -2.59 10.51 0.47
N ASP A 28 -2.02 9.49 1.09
CA ASP A 28 -0.75 8.94 0.66
C ASP A 28 -0.98 8.11 -0.61
N TRP A 29 -0.80 8.75 -1.76
CA TRP A 29 -1.05 8.15 -3.07
C TRP A 29 -0.10 6.98 -3.32
N ALA A 30 1.17 7.17 -2.97
CA ALA A 30 2.21 6.17 -3.19
C ALA A 30 1.92 4.92 -2.37
N LEU A 31 1.68 5.08 -1.07
CA LEU A 31 1.40 3.96 -0.20
C LEU A 31 0.07 3.28 -0.56
N ALA A 32 -0.98 4.03 -0.88
CA ALA A 32 -2.26 3.45 -1.29
C ALA A 32 -2.11 2.51 -2.51
N LEU A 33 -1.38 2.96 -3.54
CA LEU A 33 -1.16 2.17 -4.76
C LEU A 33 -0.28 0.94 -4.49
N LEU A 34 0.79 1.10 -3.69
CA LEU A 34 1.70 0.02 -3.34
C LEU A 34 1.02 -1.03 -2.47
N LEU A 35 0.30 -0.63 -1.42
CA LEU A 35 -0.51 -1.52 -0.57
C LEU A 35 -1.60 -2.22 -1.37
N ALA A 36 -2.34 -1.50 -2.21
CA ALA A 36 -3.36 -2.10 -3.06
C ALA A 36 -2.79 -3.20 -3.95
N SER A 37 -1.60 -2.96 -4.51
CA SER A 37 -0.92 -3.95 -5.36
C SER A 37 -0.44 -5.18 -4.58
N LEU A 38 0.00 -4.98 -3.33
CA LEU A 38 0.42 -6.05 -2.43
C LEU A 38 -0.75 -6.94 -2.03
N LEU A 39 -1.85 -6.31 -1.60
CA LEU A 39 -3.08 -6.98 -1.21
C LEU A 39 -3.78 -7.64 -2.40
N ALA A 40 -3.59 -7.13 -3.63
CA ALA A 40 -4.16 -7.73 -4.83
C ALA A 40 -3.51 -9.07 -5.18
N LYS A 41 -2.17 -9.15 -5.11
CA LYS A 41 -1.42 -10.36 -5.49
C LYS A 41 -0.23 -10.57 -4.56
N ARG A 42 -0.27 -11.68 -3.82
CA ARG A 42 0.75 -12.05 -2.82
C ARG A 42 2.19 -11.90 -3.28
N HIS A 43 2.52 -12.27 -4.53
CA HIS A 43 3.90 -12.28 -5.03
C HIS A 43 4.42 -10.90 -5.48
N ASN A 44 3.61 -9.84 -5.40
CA ASN A 44 4.06 -8.49 -5.71
C ASN A 44 5.05 -7.93 -4.68
N TRP A 45 5.21 -8.59 -3.52
CA TRP A 45 6.12 -8.16 -2.46
C TRP A 45 7.54 -7.85 -2.93
N PHE A 46 8.07 -8.60 -3.91
CA PHE A 46 9.45 -8.46 -4.38
C PHE A 46 9.76 -7.05 -4.90
N TRP A 47 8.81 -6.41 -5.58
CA TRP A 47 8.99 -5.05 -6.13
C TRP A 47 8.29 -3.99 -5.28
N VAL A 48 7.24 -4.35 -4.53
CA VAL A 48 6.53 -3.43 -3.64
C VAL A 48 7.40 -3.05 -2.44
N LEU A 49 8.10 -4.00 -1.82
CA LEU A 49 8.91 -3.70 -0.62
C LEU A 49 10.05 -2.71 -0.90
N PRO A 50 10.85 -2.85 -1.98
CA PRO A 50 11.83 -1.82 -2.34
C PRO A 50 11.19 -0.45 -2.58
N ALA A 51 9.99 -0.40 -3.19
CA ALA A 51 9.29 0.85 -3.43
C ALA A 51 8.77 1.51 -2.13
N ILE A 52 8.31 0.71 -1.17
CA ILE A 52 7.94 1.21 0.17
C ILE A 52 9.17 1.66 0.96
N LEU A 53 10.30 0.97 0.82
CA LEU A 53 11.54 1.42 1.42
C LEU A 53 11.95 2.79 0.87
N LEU A 54 11.88 2.97 -0.44
CA LEU A 54 12.14 4.26 -1.09
C LEU A 54 11.18 5.35 -0.59
N HIS A 55 9.90 5.01 -0.44
CA HIS A 55 8.88 5.89 0.12
C HIS A 55 9.26 6.37 1.52
N ASP A 56 9.60 5.45 2.42
CA ASP A 56 9.92 5.77 3.82
C ASP A 56 11.20 6.61 3.95
N VAL A 57 12.22 6.29 3.17
CA VAL A 57 13.45 7.09 3.09
C VAL A 57 13.13 8.52 2.62
N THR A 58 12.19 8.67 1.70
CA THR A 58 11.86 9.98 1.14
C THR A 58 11.04 10.85 2.10
N PHE A 59 10.06 10.27 2.80
CA PHE A 59 9.22 11.05 3.72
C PHE A 59 9.81 11.23 5.12
N TYR A 60 10.49 10.21 5.64
CA TYR A 60 10.88 10.18 7.05
C TYR A 60 12.39 10.12 7.27
N TRP A 61 13.18 10.01 6.21
CA TRP A 61 14.62 9.76 6.30
C TRP A 61 14.94 8.55 7.19
N SER A 62 14.05 7.56 7.20
CA SER A 62 14.06 6.37 8.05
C SER A 62 13.67 5.14 7.25
N LEU A 63 14.14 3.97 7.67
CA LEU A 63 13.83 2.68 7.05
C LEU A 63 12.78 1.89 7.87
N ALA A 64 12.39 2.40 9.04
CA ALA A 64 11.72 1.61 10.07
C ALA A 64 10.29 2.05 10.39
N THR A 65 9.74 2.99 9.62
CA THR A 65 8.41 3.56 9.80
C THR A 65 7.34 2.60 9.29
N VAL A 66 6.72 2.90 8.14
CA VAL A 66 5.68 2.07 7.53
C VAL A 66 6.25 0.75 6.97
N PHE A 67 7.51 0.76 6.49
CA PHE A 67 8.17 -0.38 5.86
C PHE A 67 8.17 -1.62 6.76
N MET A 68 8.47 -1.50 8.05
CA MET A 68 8.53 -2.65 8.96
C MET A 68 7.17 -3.35 9.05
N VAL A 69 6.09 -2.56 9.14
CA VAL A 69 4.73 -3.12 9.18
C VAL A 69 4.35 -3.75 7.84
N VAL A 70 4.65 -3.08 6.72
CA VAL A 70 4.29 -3.60 5.40
C VAL A 70 5.14 -4.80 4.99
N ALA A 71 6.39 -4.90 5.43
CA ALA A 71 7.24 -6.08 5.23
C ALA A 71 6.67 -7.35 5.89
N MET A 72 5.88 -7.20 6.96
CA MET A 72 5.20 -8.31 7.63
C MET A 72 3.92 -8.75 6.92
N ILE A 73 3.31 -7.87 6.10
CA ILE A 73 2.04 -8.17 5.41
C ILE A 73 2.13 -9.40 4.49
N PRO A 74 3.16 -9.56 3.62
CA PRO A 74 3.28 -10.75 2.78
C PRO A 74 3.36 -12.05 3.58
N LEU A 75 4.10 -12.04 4.69
CA LEU A 75 4.22 -13.20 5.58
C LEU A 75 2.89 -13.53 6.23
N ALA A 76 2.20 -12.53 6.77
CA ALA A 76 0.88 -12.68 7.35
C ALA A 76 -0.14 -13.17 6.31
N MET A 77 -0.11 -12.64 5.08
CA MET A 77 -0.98 -13.10 4.00
C MET A 77 -0.74 -14.57 3.66
N ILE A 78 0.51 -15.01 3.53
CA ILE A 78 0.83 -16.41 3.22
C ILE A 78 0.30 -17.33 4.32
N TYR A 79 0.52 -16.97 5.59
CA TYR A 79 0.06 -17.75 6.72
C TYR A 79 -1.48 -17.80 6.81
N LEU A 80 -2.15 -16.66 6.71
CA LEU A 80 -3.60 -16.56 6.85
C LEU A 80 -4.32 -17.18 5.64
N ASP A 81 -3.83 -16.99 4.42
CA ASP A 81 -4.38 -17.62 3.22
C ASP A 81 -4.33 -19.16 3.31
N GLN A 82 -3.31 -19.73 3.98
CA GLN A 82 -3.19 -21.18 4.20
C GLN A 82 -4.18 -21.73 5.23
N HIS A 83 -4.48 -20.97 6.29
CA HIS A 83 -5.30 -21.44 7.42
C HIS A 83 -6.77 -21.07 7.31
N LEU A 84 -7.07 -19.88 6.77
CA LEU A 84 -8.41 -19.29 6.71
C LEU A 84 -8.95 -19.19 5.27
N GLY A 85 -8.09 -19.45 4.27
CA GLY A 85 -8.40 -19.23 2.86
C GLY A 85 -8.27 -17.77 2.44
N ALA A 86 -8.36 -17.52 1.13
CA ALA A 86 -8.24 -16.17 0.57
C ALA A 86 -9.49 -15.32 0.84
N GLY A 87 -9.57 -14.72 2.04
CA GLY A 87 -10.68 -13.86 2.46
C GLY A 87 -10.44 -12.36 2.26
N LEU A 88 -11.52 -11.60 2.09
CA LEU A 88 -11.54 -10.13 2.16
C LEU A 88 -11.26 -9.57 3.57
N PRO A 89 -11.81 -10.14 4.67
CA PRO A 89 -11.64 -9.57 6.01
C PRO A 89 -10.19 -9.48 6.47
N GLN A 90 -9.40 -10.53 6.24
CA GLN A 90 -7.97 -10.55 6.59
C GLN A 90 -7.17 -9.44 5.89
N ARG A 91 -7.45 -9.16 4.61
CA ARG A 91 -6.75 -8.13 3.84
C ARG A 91 -7.14 -6.72 4.29
N LEU A 92 -8.40 -6.54 4.70
CA LEU A 92 -8.85 -5.31 5.37
C LEU A 92 -8.13 -5.09 6.70
N VAL A 93 -7.96 -6.12 7.52
CA VAL A 93 -7.19 -6.02 8.78
C VAL A 93 -5.74 -5.62 8.50
N LEU A 94 -5.09 -6.24 7.52
CA LEU A 94 -3.72 -5.89 7.12
C LEU A 94 -3.59 -4.46 6.60
N LEU A 95 -4.58 -3.99 5.83
CA LEU A 95 -4.67 -2.60 5.39
C LEU A 95 -4.79 -1.63 6.57
N VAL A 96 -5.67 -1.94 7.53
CA VAL A 96 -5.85 -1.13 8.73
C VAL A 96 -4.57 -1.08 9.57
N LEU A 97 -3.85 -2.20 9.70
CA LEU A 97 -2.55 -2.23 10.39
C LEU A 97 -1.53 -1.30 9.74
N ALA A 98 -1.46 -1.26 8.40
CA ALA A 98 -0.57 -0.33 7.70
C ALA A 98 -0.96 1.15 7.92
N LEU A 99 -2.26 1.47 7.96
CA LEU A 99 -2.73 2.82 8.24
C LEU A 99 -2.47 3.25 9.69
N LEU A 100 -2.57 2.33 10.65
CA LEU A 100 -2.21 2.61 12.04
C LEU A 100 -0.72 2.96 12.17
N ALA A 101 0.15 2.33 11.37
CA ALA A 101 1.57 2.69 11.31
C ALA A 101 1.76 4.13 10.81
N MET A 102 1.08 4.52 9.73
CA MET A 102 1.11 5.91 9.25
C MET A 102 0.65 6.92 10.31
N MET A 103 -0.42 6.60 11.04
CA MET A 103 -0.92 7.46 12.11
C MET A 103 0.10 7.62 13.24
N ALA A 104 0.84 6.56 13.57
CA ALA A 104 1.92 6.62 14.55
C ALA A 104 3.08 7.53 14.09
N ASP A 105 3.32 7.58 12.78
CA ASP A 105 4.30 8.47 12.14
C ASP A 105 3.79 9.91 11.90
N GLY A 106 2.63 10.26 12.47
CA GLY A 106 2.13 11.64 12.51
C GLY A 106 1.21 12.03 11.37
N TRP A 107 0.78 11.09 10.51
CA TRP A 107 -0.24 11.39 9.51
C TRP A 107 -1.59 11.67 10.14
N THR A 108 -2.31 12.64 9.57
CA THR A 108 -3.64 13.01 10.05
C THR A 108 -4.66 11.90 9.77
N LEU A 109 -5.69 11.81 10.61
CA LEU A 109 -6.77 10.85 10.43
C LEU A 109 -7.46 11.05 9.06
N GLN A 110 -7.64 12.30 8.63
CA GLN A 110 -8.25 12.63 7.34
C GLN A 110 -7.43 12.05 6.19
N ALA A 111 -6.10 12.23 6.21
CA ALA A 111 -5.23 11.67 5.19
C ALA A 111 -5.28 10.13 5.19
N CYS A 112 -5.27 9.50 6.36
CA CYS A 112 -5.39 8.04 6.47
C CYS A 112 -6.73 7.51 5.92
N LEU A 113 -7.84 8.20 6.20
CA LEU A 113 -9.15 7.85 5.63
C LEU A 113 -9.17 8.03 4.11
N LEU A 114 -8.56 9.08 3.58
CA LEU A 114 -8.42 9.26 2.13
C LEU A 114 -7.55 8.15 1.51
N THR A 115 -6.45 7.77 2.16
CA THR A 115 -5.60 6.65 1.74
C THR A 115 -6.39 5.35 1.71
N LEU A 116 -7.22 5.09 2.73
CA LEU A 116 -8.14 3.93 2.76
C LEU A 116 -9.13 3.97 1.60
N CYS A 117 -9.81 5.10 1.41
CA CYS A 117 -10.81 5.30 0.35
C CYS A 117 -10.22 5.15 -1.06
N LEU A 118 -8.94 5.48 -1.25
CA LEU A 118 -8.23 5.28 -2.51
C LEU A 118 -7.74 3.83 -2.65
N CYS A 119 -7.21 3.24 -1.58
CA CYS A 119 -6.60 1.90 -1.62
C CYS A 119 -7.62 0.82 -1.93
N ILE A 120 -8.81 0.85 -1.32
CA ILE A 120 -9.86 -0.18 -1.51
C ILE A 120 -10.28 -0.34 -2.99
N PRO A 121 -10.72 0.71 -3.70
CA PRO A 121 -11.14 0.56 -5.10
C PRO A 121 -9.98 0.16 -6.01
N VAL A 122 -8.78 0.70 -5.80
CA VAL A 122 -7.58 0.30 -6.57
C VAL A 122 -7.28 -1.17 -6.34
N TRP A 123 -7.34 -1.64 -5.10
CA TRP A 123 -7.12 -3.04 -4.76
C TRP A 123 -8.13 -3.95 -5.48
N HIS A 124 -9.41 -3.60 -5.48
CA HIS A 124 -10.43 -4.35 -6.21
C HIS A 124 -10.18 -4.40 -7.72
N LEU A 125 -9.80 -3.27 -8.33
CA LEU A 125 -9.49 -3.19 -9.75
C LEU A 125 -8.27 -4.05 -10.12
N LEU A 126 -7.19 -3.94 -9.35
CA LEU A 126 -5.98 -4.74 -9.56
C LEU A 126 -6.25 -6.23 -9.40
N THR A 127 -7.02 -6.62 -8.39
CA THR A 127 -7.39 -8.03 -8.17
C THR A 127 -8.12 -8.60 -9.39
N ARG A 128 -9.07 -7.85 -9.95
CA ARG A 128 -9.80 -8.26 -11.17
C ARG A 128 -8.87 -8.38 -12.38
N GLN A 129 -7.97 -7.41 -12.58
CA GLN A 129 -7.01 -7.45 -13.69
C GLN A 129 -6.05 -8.63 -13.58
N TYR A 130 -5.54 -8.93 -12.38
CA TYR A 130 -4.67 -10.08 -12.17
C TYR A 130 -5.41 -11.42 -12.38
N ALA A 131 -6.69 -11.50 -12.00
CA ALA A 131 -7.51 -12.68 -12.27
C ALA A 131 -7.73 -12.90 -13.78
N GLN A 132 -7.99 -11.82 -14.54
CA GLN A 132 -8.16 -11.89 -15.99
C GLN A 132 -6.88 -12.31 -16.75
N GLN A 133 -5.70 -12.00 -16.22
CA GLN A 133 -4.43 -12.41 -16.82
C GLN A 133 -4.03 -13.86 -16.51
N ALA A 134 -4.65 -14.46 -15.50
CA ALA A 134 -4.37 -15.84 -15.09
C ALA A 134 -5.30 -16.87 -15.76
N ALA A 135 -6.39 -16.40 -16.39
CA ALA A 135 -7.32 -17.20 -17.17
C ALA A 135 -6.89 -17.24 -18.65
#